data_AF-A0A7G8PU15-F1
#
_entry.id   AF-A0A7G8PU15-F1
#
_cell.length_a   1.000
_cell.length_b   1.000
_cell.length_c   1.000
_cell.angle_alpha   90.00
_cell.angle_beta   90.00
_cell.angle_gamma   90.00
#
_symmetry.space_group_name_H-M   'P 1'
#
loop_
_entity.id
_entity.type
_entity.pdbx_description
1 polymer ?
#
loop_
_entity_poly.entity_id
_entity_poly.type
_entity_poly.pdbx_seq_one_letter_code
_entity_poly.pdbx_strand_id
1 'polypeptide(L)'
;MFFASGKDNFGRLPVLTQGVFDISEFTTMEGESVTLYGNITVLGFYGRDPHSFQANAFNLTHKIYKKNREFQDFQFVFLMPNGSEASALKLKNELSEIVNTEQWKFAFGPPTAVVRVYNSLKSSYPLSEDLSTPFVFIIDKDGNLRGRDDDEDVGTLYGFDARDYAEINNKMSDDIKVILAEYRLALKKYKADREI
;
A
#
# COMPACT_ATOMS: atom_id res chain seq x y z
N MET A 1 -4.77 -14.15 40.42
CA MET A 1 -4.50 -12.74 40.06
C MET A 1 -3.47 -12.75 38.94
N PHE A 2 -3.84 -12.31 37.74
CA PHE A 2 -2.90 -12.13 36.63
C PHE A 2 -2.56 -10.65 36.56
N PHE A 3 -1.32 -10.30 36.90
CA PHE A 3 -0.80 -8.96 36.66
C PHE A 3 -0.40 -8.87 35.19
N ALA A 4 -1.34 -8.47 34.32
CA ALA A 4 -0.98 -7.90 33.03
C ALA A 4 -0.37 -6.52 33.33
N SER A 5 0.95 -6.44 33.46
CA SER A 5 1.62 -5.14 33.37
C SER A 5 1.31 -4.60 31.98
N GLY A 6 0.53 -3.52 31.93
CA GLY A 6 0.34 -2.73 30.72
C GLY A 6 1.69 -2.21 30.25
N LYS A 7 2.36 -2.99 29.41
CA LYS A 7 3.36 -2.49 28.49
C LYS A 7 2.63 -2.29 27.18
N ASP A 8 2.57 -1.04 26.74
CA ASP A 8 2.26 -0.68 25.37
C ASP A 8 3.30 -1.30 24.43
N ASN A 9 3.24 -2.61 24.21
CA ASN A 9 3.95 -3.30 23.14
C ASN A 9 3.02 -3.29 21.92
N PHE A 10 2.79 -2.11 21.34
CA PHE A 10 2.51 -2.11 19.91
C PHE A 10 3.80 -2.59 19.25
N GLY A 11 3.84 -3.89 18.91
CA GLY A 11 4.93 -4.46 18.11
C GLY A 11 5.11 -3.61 16.87
N ARG A 12 6.36 -3.31 16.51
CA ARG A 12 6.62 -2.60 15.25
C ARG A 12 6.36 -3.54 14.09
N LEU A 13 5.80 -3.05 13.00
CA LEU A 13 5.69 -3.81 11.77
C LEU A 13 7.10 -3.99 11.17
N PRO A 14 7.62 -5.21 10.96
CA PRO A 14 8.97 -5.41 10.42
C PRO A 14 9.24 -4.69 9.10
N VAL A 15 10.52 -4.39 8.86
CA VAL A 15 11.03 -3.97 7.54
C VAL A 15 11.55 -5.22 6.84
N LEU A 16 10.89 -5.64 5.76
CA LEU A 16 11.23 -6.85 5.02
C LEU A 16 12.19 -6.58 3.87
N THR A 17 12.03 -5.44 3.20
CA THR A 17 12.92 -5.01 2.12
C THR A 17 13.22 -3.52 2.25
N GLN A 18 14.49 -3.16 2.27
CA GLN A 18 14.92 -1.76 2.27
C GLN A 18 14.99 -1.21 0.85
N GLY A 19 14.56 0.04 0.67
CA GLY A 19 14.73 0.79 -0.58
C GLY A 19 14.02 0.17 -1.78
N VAL A 20 12.68 0.12 -1.73
CA VAL A 20 11.85 -0.18 -2.90
C VAL A 20 12.15 0.88 -3.98
N PHE A 21 12.25 0.41 -5.22
CA PHE A 21 12.66 1.26 -6.34
C PHE A 21 11.69 2.42 -6.55
N ASP A 22 12.24 3.55 -6.96
CA ASP A 22 11.48 4.79 -7.14
C ASP A 22 10.41 4.66 -8.23
N ILE A 23 9.32 5.40 -8.07
CA ILE A 23 8.16 5.42 -8.96
C ILE A 23 8.06 6.72 -9.77
N SER A 24 9.14 7.49 -9.86
CA SER A 24 9.18 8.75 -10.63
C SER A 24 8.96 8.59 -12.13
N GLU A 25 9.13 7.38 -12.66
CA GLU A 25 8.81 7.06 -14.07
C GLU A 25 7.32 6.88 -14.34
N PHE A 26 6.48 7.06 -13.31
CA PHE A 26 5.03 6.97 -13.41
C PHE A 26 4.38 8.34 -13.24
N THR A 27 3.29 8.55 -13.95
CA THR A 27 2.44 9.75 -13.81
C THR A 27 0.99 9.36 -13.59
N THR A 28 0.24 10.19 -12.86
CA THR A 28 -1.20 10.00 -12.70
C THR A 28 -1.95 10.22 -14.02
N MET A 29 -3.24 9.93 -14.02
CA MET A 29 -4.13 10.23 -15.15
C MET A 29 -4.14 11.72 -15.51
N GLU A 30 -3.92 12.58 -14.51
CA GLU A 30 -3.80 14.03 -14.63
C GLU A 30 -2.39 14.50 -15.02
N GLY A 31 -1.43 13.58 -15.18
CA GLY A 31 -0.05 13.88 -15.53
C GLY A 31 0.84 14.30 -14.35
N GLU A 32 0.38 14.09 -13.12
CA GLU A 32 1.14 14.45 -11.91
C GLU A 32 2.18 13.38 -11.58
N SER A 33 3.35 13.80 -11.09
CA SER A 33 4.36 12.87 -10.58
C SER A 33 3.89 12.16 -9.32
N VAL A 34 4.24 10.89 -9.16
CA VAL A 34 4.01 10.13 -7.93
C VAL A 34 5.33 9.85 -7.20
N THR A 35 5.27 9.72 -5.87
CA THR A 35 6.44 9.37 -5.05
C THR A 35 6.02 8.50 -3.85
N LEU A 36 6.91 7.59 -3.45
CA LEU A 36 6.77 6.81 -2.21
C LEU A 36 7.31 7.59 -1.01
N TYR A 37 8.34 8.41 -1.20
CA TYR A 37 9.03 9.07 -0.10
C TYR A 37 8.12 10.07 0.61
N GLY A 38 8.20 10.09 1.94
CA GLY A 38 7.34 10.91 2.80
C GLY A 38 5.92 10.37 2.97
N ASN A 39 5.52 9.32 2.27
CA ASN A 39 4.16 8.78 2.29
C ASN A 39 4.10 7.34 2.79
N ILE A 40 3.08 7.01 3.57
CA ILE A 40 2.71 5.61 3.83
C ILE A 40 1.84 5.17 2.66
N THR A 41 2.33 4.20 1.89
CA THR A 41 1.73 3.83 0.61
C THR A 41 1.22 2.39 0.67
N VAL A 42 -0.05 2.19 0.30
CA VAL A 42 -0.51 0.88 -0.17
C VAL A 42 -0.19 0.79 -1.67
N LEU A 43 0.80 -0.01 -2.02
CA LEU A 43 1.28 -0.19 -3.39
C LEU A 43 0.65 -1.43 -4.03
N GLY A 44 0.13 -1.32 -5.25
CA GLY A 44 -0.43 -2.44 -6.00
C GLY A 44 -0.14 -2.36 -7.50
N PHE A 45 -0.46 -3.46 -8.21
CA PHE A 45 -0.14 -3.64 -9.63
C PHE A 45 -1.35 -4.23 -10.36
N TYR A 46 -2.04 -3.44 -11.17
CA TYR A 46 -3.27 -3.85 -11.84
C TYR A 46 -3.09 -4.25 -13.31
N GLY A 47 -1.87 -4.16 -13.83
CA GLY A 47 -1.54 -4.62 -15.17
C GLY A 47 -2.31 -3.92 -16.28
N ARG A 48 -2.51 -4.62 -17.39
CA ARG A 48 -3.09 -4.06 -18.62
C ARG A 48 -4.61 -3.86 -18.58
N ASP A 49 -5.32 -4.56 -17.68
CA ASP A 49 -6.77 -4.43 -17.54
C ASP A 49 -7.21 -4.16 -16.08
N PRO A 50 -7.01 -2.94 -15.56
CA PRO A 50 -7.33 -2.60 -14.18
C PRO A 50 -8.78 -2.82 -13.77
N HIS A 51 -9.75 -2.65 -14.68
CA HIS A 51 -11.16 -2.88 -14.39
C HIS A 51 -11.44 -4.32 -13.94
N SER A 52 -10.67 -5.30 -14.42
CA SER A 52 -10.76 -6.69 -13.95
C SER A 52 -10.43 -6.88 -12.46
N PHE A 53 -9.77 -5.90 -11.82
CA PHE A 53 -9.44 -5.88 -10.39
C PHE A 53 -10.48 -5.15 -9.53
N GLN A 54 -11.67 -4.85 -10.05
CA GLN A 54 -12.74 -4.16 -9.33
C GLN A 54 -13.03 -4.75 -7.95
N ALA A 55 -13.15 -6.09 -7.85
CA ALA A 55 -13.42 -6.75 -6.58
C ALA A 55 -12.31 -6.50 -5.54
N ASN A 56 -11.04 -6.57 -5.96
CA ASN A 56 -9.88 -6.28 -5.12
C ASN A 56 -9.90 -4.83 -4.65
N ALA A 57 -10.16 -3.90 -5.58
CA ALA A 57 -10.25 -2.48 -5.29
C ALA A 57 -11.37 -2.20 -4.27
N PHE A 58 -12.54 -2.82 -4.41
CA PHE A 58 -13.66 -2.64 -3.48
C PHE A 58 -13.36 -3.19 -2.09
N ASN A 59 -12.73 -4.37 -1.99
CA ASN A 59 -12.28 -4.92 -0.71
C ASN A 59 -11.37 -3.92 0.01
N LEU A 60 -10.35 -3.41 -0.69
CA LEU A 60 -9.43 -2.40 -0.17
C LEU A 60 -10.14 -1.11 0.22
N THR A 61 -11.08 -0.63 -0.61
CA THR A 61 -11.87 0.56 -0.33
C THR A 61 -12.60 0.43 1.00
N HIS A 62 -13.36 -0.66 1.16
CA HIS A 62 -14.23 -0.87 2.32
C HIS A 62 -13.45 -1.19 3.60
N LYS A 63 -12.34 -1.92 3.49
CA LYS A 63 -11.63 -2.43 4.66
C LYS A 63 -10.50 -1.52 5.13
N ILE A 64 -9.82 -0.85 4.21
CA ILE A 64 -8.62 -0.06 4.51
C ILE A 64 -8.82 1.42 4.17
N TYR A 65 -9.11 1.75 2.92
CA TYR A 65 -9.06 3.13 2.43
C TYR A 65 -10.01 4.06 3.19
N LYS A 66 -11.31 3.72 3.28
CA LYS A 66 -12.31 4.59 3.92
C LYS A 66 -11.96 4.96 5.36
N LYS A 67 -11.32 4.06 6.10
CA LYS A 67 -10.94 4.24 7.50
C LYS A 67 -9.69 5.12 7.69
N ASN A 68 -8.83 5.21 6.67
CA ASN A 68 -7.48 5.73 6.81
C ASN A 68 -7.15 6.90 5.87
N ARG A 69 -7.97 7.17 4.84
CA ARG A 69 -7.72 8.21 3.81
C ARG A 69 -7.53 9.64 4.32
N GLU A 70 -7.98 9.92 5.54
CA GLU A 70 -7.84 11.24 6.17
C GLU A 70 -6.52 11.38 6.95
N PHE A 71 -5.74 10.30 7.03
CA PHE A 71 -4.41 10.34 7.60
C PHE A 71 -3.46 11.08 6.65
N GLN A 72 -2.75 12.06 7.19
CA GLN A 72 -1.81 12.86 6.42
C GLN A 72 -0.70 11.99 5.82
N ASP A 73 -0.44 12.15 4.53
CA ASP A 73 0.56 11.39 3.75
C ASP A 73 0.26 9.88 3.66
N PHE A 74 -1.00 9.47 3.83
CA PHE A 74 -1.44 8.12 3.51
C PHE A 74 -2.05 8.07 2.11
N GLN A 75 -1.51 7.22 1.25
CA GLN A 75 -1.95 7.09 -0.13
C GLN A 75 -2.07 5.62 -0.54
N PHE A 76 -2.83 5.37 -1.60
CA PHE A 76 -2.63 4.16 -2.39
C PHE A 76 -2.11 4.57 -3.76
N VAL A 77 -1.20 3.77 -4.26
CA VAL A 77 -0.63 3.93 -5.59
C VAL A 77 -0.75 2.59 -6.30
N PHE A 78 -1.47 2.57 -7.41
CA PHE A 78 -1.56 1.41 -8.30
C PHE A 78 -0.79 1.70 -9.56
N LEU A 79 0.24 0.89 -9.80
CA LEU A 79 1.12 1.00 -10.96
C LEU A 79 0.55 0.14 -12.09
N MET A 80 0.49 0.74 -13.28
CA MET A 80 0.01 0.07 -14.49
C MET A 80 0.90 0.45 -15.68
N PRO A 81 1.05 -0.45 -16.68
CA PRO A 81 1.69 -0.08 -17.94
C PRO A 81 0.88 0.97 -18.69
N ASN A 82 1.56 1.87 -19.40
CA ASN A 82 0.94 2.79 -20.37
C ASN A 82 0.03 2.01 -21.34
N GLY A 83 -1.11 2.61 -21.70
CA GLY A 83 -2.15 1.99 -22.53
C GLY A 83 -3.30 1.35 -21.73
N SER A 84 -3.24 1.36 -20.40
CA SER A 84 -4.29 0.84 -19.50
C SER A 84 -5.25 1.93 -18.98
N GLU A 85 -5.05 3.20 -19.38
CA GLU A 85 -5.72 4.38 -18.84
C GLU A 85 -7.23 4.31 -18.98
N ALA A 86 -7.72 3.81 -20.12
CA ALA A 86 -9.16 3.69 -20.37
C ALA A 86 -9.84 2.68 -19.43
N SER A 87 -9.18 1.55 -19.12
CA SER A 87 -9.69 0.57 -18.17
C SER A 87 -9.56 1.06 -16.73
N ALA A 88 -8.46 1.73 -16.40
CA ALA A 88 -8.28 2.41 -15.11
C ALA A 88 -9.33 3.51 -14.85
N LEU A 89 -9.72 4.28 -15.87
CA LEU A 89 -10.72 5.34 -15.74
C LEU A 89 -12.10 4.76 -15.39
N LYS A 90 -12.47 3.62 -15.98
CA LYS A 90 -13.73 2.93 -15.61
C LYS A 90 -13.73 2.57 -14.13
N LEU A 91 -12.66 1.92 -13.68
CA LEU A 91 -12.51 1.56 -12.28
C LEU A 91 -12.54 2.81 -11.38
N LYS A 92 -11.77 3.85 -11.69
CA LYS A 92 -11.76 5.12 -10.94
C LYS A 92 -13.15 5.74 -10.79
N ASN A 93 -13.95 5.74 -11.86
CA ASN A 93 -15.31 6.29 -11.84
C ASN A 93 -16.21 5.50 -10.88
N GLU A 94 -16.21 4.17 -10.95
CA GLU A 94 -17.02 3.33 -10.04
C GLU A 94 -16.63 3.53 -8.57
N LEU A 95 -15.34 3.72 -8.32
CA LEU A 95 -14.82 3.97 -6.97
C LEU A 95 -15.23 5.35 -6.45
N SER A 96 -15.28 6.35 -7.32
CA SER A 96 -15.71 7.71 -7.00
C SER A 96 -17.18 7.78 -6.57
N GLU A 97 -18.01 6.82 -6.98
CA GLU A 97 -19.39 6.67 -6.50
C GLU A 97 -19.47 6.21 -5.03
N ILE A 98 -18.40 5.58 -4.52
CA ILE A 98 -18.35 4.97 -3.17
C ILE A 98 -17.61 5.87 -2.16
N VAL A 99 -16.56 6.54 -2.61
CA VAL A 99 -15.65 7.34 -1.77
C VAL A 99 -14.91 8.39 -2.60
N ASN A 100 -14.52 9.51 -1.98
CA ASN A 100 -13.54 10.40 -2.58
C ASN A 100 -12.20 9.66 -2.82
N THR A 101 -11.73 9.66 -4.07
CA THR A 101 -10.55 8.91 -4.53
C THR A 101 -9.27 9.75 -4.65
N GLU A 102 -9.18 10.92 -4.01
CA GLU A 102 -8.02 11.83 -4.10
C GLU A 102 -6.70 11.15 -3.68
N GLN A 103 -6.75 10.32 -2.62
CA GLN A 103 -5.58 9.55 -2.16
C GLN A 103 -5.39 8.23 -2.91
N TRP A 104 -6.13 8.04 -4.02
CA TRP A 104 -6.12 6.83 -4.82
C TRP A 104 -5.53 7.09 -6.20
N LYS A 105 -4.22 6.86 -6.29
CA LYS A 105 -3.43 7.25 -7.45
C LYS A 105 -3.31 6.08 -8.43
N PHE A 106 -3.95 6.26 -9.57
CA PHE A 106 -3.75 5.42 -10.75
C PHE A 106 -2.57 5.98 -11.52
N ALA A 107 -1.43 5.27 -11.51
CA ALA A 107 -0.18 5.76 -12.06
C ALA A 107 0.32 4.87 -13.20
N PHE A 108 0.67 5.52 -14.32
CA PHE A 108 0.98 4.87 -15.59
C PHE A 108 2.44 5.09 -15.94
N GLY A 109 3.12 4.05 -16.40
CA GLY A 109 4.51 4.11 -16.81
C GLY A 109 4.91 3.00 -17.78
N PRO A 110 6.17 2.95 -18.22
CA PRO A 110 6.65 1.89 -19.11
C PRO A 110 6.50 0.50 -18.47
N PRO A 111 6.15 -0.56 -19.24
CA PRO A 111 6.13 -1.93 -18.75
C PRO A 111 7.39 -2.36 -17.99
N THR A 112 8.56 -1.91 -18.46
CA THR A 112 9.84 -2.21 -17.82
C THR A 112 9.99 -1.54 -16.45
N ALA A 113 9.40 -0.37 -16.23
CA ALA A 113 9.38 0.29 -14.93
C ALA A 113 8.51 -0.49 -13.94
N VAL A 114 7.36 -1.01 -14.38
CA VAL A 114 6.49 -1.86 -13.55
C VAL A 114 7.25 -3.08 -13.03
N VAL A 115 7.97 -3.77 -13.92
CA VAL A 115 8.78 -4.94 -13.56
C VAL A 115 9.93 -4.56 -12.62
N ARG A 116 10.61 -3.42 -12.84
CA ARG A 116 11.69 -2.97 -11.94
C ARG A 116 11.18 -2.70 -10.52
N VAL A 117 10.08 -1.96 -10.39
CA VAL A 117 9.49 -1.69 -9.08
C VAL A 117 9.04 -2.98 -8.41
N TYR A 118 8.34 -3.86 -9.13
CA TYR A 118 7.91 -5.14 -8.58
C TYR A 118 9.07 -5.99 -8.06
N ASN A 119 10.12 -6.18 -8.88
CA ASN A 119 11.29 -6.98 -8.50
C ASN A 119 12.04 -6.39 -7.31
N SER A 120 12.00 -5.07 -7.12
CA SER A 120 12.63 -4.41 -5.98
C SER A 120 11.96 -4.72 -4.64
N LEU A 121 10.70 -5.18 -4.64
CA LEU A 121 10.01 -5.64 -3.43
C LEU A 121 10.66 -6.90 -2.85
N LYS A 122 11.33 -7.70 -3.69
CA LYS A 122 11.94 -9.00 -3.32
C LYS A 122 10.96 -9.96 -2.65
N SER A 123 9.67 -9.86 -2.98
CA SER A 123 8.64 -10.79 -2.51
C SER A 123 8.68 -12.11 -3.26
N SER A 124 8.16 -13.17 -2.65
CA SER A 124 7.97 -14.48 -3.28
C SER A 124 6.73 -14.56 -4.19
N TYR A 125 5.90 -13.52 -4.23
CA TYR A 125 4.67 -13.51 -5.02
C TYR A 125 4.94 -13.38 -6.53
N PRO A 126 4.03 -13.88 -7.38
CA PRO A 126 4.15 -13.73 -8.83
C PRO A 126 3.59 -12.40 -9.34
N LEU A 127 4.24 -11.88 -10.38
CA LEU A 127 3.70 -10.88 -11.29
C LEU A 127 3.27 -11.58 -12.58
N SER A 128 2.01 -11.41 -12.97
CA SER A 128 1.43 -12.01 -14.18
C SER A 128 2.03 -11.41 -15.46
N GLU A 129 1.85 -12.07 -16.60
CA GLU A 129 2.34 -11.62 -17.92
C GLU A 129 1.76 -10.28 -18.38
N ASP A 130 0.58 -9.92 -17.86
CA ASP A 130 -0.08 -8.63 -18.07
C ASP A 130 0.39 -7.55 -17.09
N LEU A 131 1.41 -7.85 -16.27
CA LEU A 131 1.99 -6.99 -15.23
C LEU A 131 1.03 -6.71 -14.06
N SER A 132 0.10 -7.62 -13.80
CA SER A 132 -0.81 -7.53 -12.67
C SER A 132 -0.43 -8.50 -11.54
N THR A 133 -0.86 -8.18 -10.33
CA THR A 133 -0.85 -9.11 -9.20
C THR A 133 -2.00 -8.76 -8.24
N PRO A 134 -2.67 -9.75 -7.64
CA PRO A 134 -3.70 -9.46 -6.65
C PRO A 134 -3.12 -8.98 -5.31
N PHE A 135 -1.81 -9.13 -5.10
CA PHE A 135 -1.15 -8.76 -3.86
C PHE A 135 -0.89 -7.24 -3.78
N VAL A 136 -1.10 -6.67 -2.60
CA VAL A 136 -0.76 -5.28 -2.27
C VAL A 136 0.26 -5.21 -1.15
N PHE A 137 1.08 -4.17 -1.15
CA PHE A 137 2.26 -4.03 -0.30
C PHE A 137 2.17 -2.75 0.52
N ILE A 138 2.66 -2.78 1.77
CA ILE A 138 2.75 -1.58 2.61
C ILE A 138 4.16 -1.02 2.48
N ILE A 139 4.28 0.18 1.93
CA ILE A 139 5.55 0.92 1.84
C ILE A 139 5.53 2.04 2.87
N ASP A 140 6.56 2.11 3.71
CA ASP A 140 6.69 3.20 4.67
C ASP A 140 7.23 4.49 4.03
N LYS A 141 7.31 5.55 4.84
CA LYS A 141 7.72 6.89 4.37
C LYS A 141 9.16 6.97 3.90
N ASP A 142 10.00 6.00 4.26
CA ASP A 142 11.39 5.93 3.83
C ASP A 142 11.54 5.06 2.57
N GLY A 143 10.43 4.58 2.00
CA GLY A 143 10.42 3.74 0.81
C GLY A 143 10.74 2.27 1.09
N ASN A 144 10.55 1.78 2.32
CA ASN A 144 10.81 0.39 2.66
C ASN A 144 9.53 -0.45 2.64
N LEU A 145 9.65 -1.70 2.21
CA LEU A 145 8.57 -2.68 2.31
C LEU A 145 8.39 -3.13 3.77
N ARG A 146 7.15 -3.03 4.25
CA ARG A 146 6.72 -3.47 5.57
C ARG A 146 5.78 -4.65 5.45
N GLY A 147 5.90 -5.59 6.38
CA GLY A 147 5.09 -6.79 6.44
C GLY A 147 5.43 -7.59 7.68
N ARG A 148 5.06 -8.87 7.71
CA ARG A 148 5.26 -9.75 8.88
C ARG A 148 6.40 -10.72 8.59
N ASP A 149 7.30 -10.91 9.54
CA ASP A 149 8.40 -11.89 9.47
C ASP A 149 8.13 -13.18 10.26
N ASP A 150 7.01 -13.23 10.99
CA ASP A 150 6.57 -14.35 11.83
C ASP A 150 5.06 -14.66 11.67
N ASP A 151 4.48 -14.49 10.49
CA ASP A 151 3.06 -14.78 10.24
C ASP A 151 2.73 -16.27 10.42
N GLU A 152 1.65 -16.53 11.16
CA GLU A 152 1.24 -17.89 11.58
C GLU A 152 0.96 -18.84 10.41
N ASP A 153 0.54 -18.33 9.25
CA ASP A 153 0.12 -19.15 8.11
C ASP A 153 1.26 -19.36 7.10
N VAL A 154 2.11 -18.35 6.88
CA VAL A 154 3.06 -18.32 5.76
C VAL A 154 4.51 -18.04 6.17
N GLY A 155 4.78 -17.79 7.46
CA GLY A 155 6.08 -17.41 7.97
C GLY A 155 6.41 -15.95 7.66
N THR A 156 6.64 -15.60 6.39
CA THR A 156 6.89 -14.20 5.98
C THR A 156 5.81 -13.70 5.05
N LEU A 157 5.03 -12.72 5.50
CA LEU A 157 3.96 -12.08 4.75
C LEU A 157 4.46 -10.75 4.17
N TYR A 158 4.91 -10.79 2.91
CA TYR A 158 5.45 -9.61 2.21
C TYR A 158 4.38 -8.58 1.82
N GLY A 159 3.15 -9.03 1.65
CA GLY A 159 2.01 -8.27 1.16
C GLY A 159 0.76 -9.11 1.24
N PHE A 160 -0.38 -8.51 0.93
CA PHE A 160 -1.71 -9.06 1.25
C PHE A 160 -2.49 -9.37 -0.01
N ASP A 161 -3.14 -10.53 -0.07
CA ASP A 161 -4.00 -10.88 -1.21
C ASP A 161 -5.31 -10.07 -1.18
N ALA A 162 -5.47 -9.12 -2.09
CA ALA A 162 -6.65 -8.27 -2.14
C ALA A 162 -7.93 -9.00 -2.58
N ARG A 163 -7.82 -10.25 -3.06
CA ARG A 163 -8.99 -11.12 -3.32
C ARG A 163 -9.56 -11.68 -2.03
N ASP A 164 -8.72 -11.87 -1.00
CA ASP A 164 -9.13 -12.40 0.29
C ASP A 164 -9.60 -11.26 1.21
N TYR A 165 -10.93 -11.14 1.32
CA TYR A 165 -11.55 -10.16 2.20
C TYR A 165 -11.12 -10.31 3.67
N ALA A 166 -10.95 -11.53 4.17
CA ALA A 166 -10.59 -11.79 5.56
C ALA A 166 -9.13 -11.40 5.82
N GLU A 167 -8.23 -11.69 4.90
CA GLU A 167 -6.83 -11.27 4.98
C GLU A 167 -6.72 -9.74 5.02
N ILE A 168 -7.41 -9.04 4.13
CA ILE A 168 -7.44 -7.57 4.12
C ILE A 168 -8.09 -7.02 5.40
N ASN A 169 -9.19 -7.60 5.86
CA ASN A 169 -9.90 -7.10 7.03
C ASN A 169 -9.15 -7.35 8.35
N ASN A 170 -8.53 -8.51 8.49
CA ASN A 170 -7.96 -8.96 9.77
C ASN A 170 -6.46 -8.69 9.83
N LYS A 171 -5.69 -9.05 8.79
CA LYS A 171 -4.24 -8.89 8.79
C LYS A 171 -3.85 -7.47 8.38
N MET A 172 -4.20 -7.07 7.16
CA MET A 172 -3.79 -5.77 6.63
C MET A 172 -4.35 -4.60 7.46
N SER A 173 -5.60 -4.69 7.91
CA SER A 173 -6.19 -3.62 8.72
C SER A 173 -5.47 -3.41 10.06
N ASP A 174 -4.88 -4.45 10.65
CA ASP A 174 -4.14 -4.32 11.90
C ASP A 174 -2.73 -3.79 11.65
N ASP A 175 -2.06 -4.26 10.60
CA ASP A 175 -0.73 -3.79 10.22
C ASP A 175 -0.73 -2.31 9.82
N ILE A 176 -1.79 -1.86 9.14
CA ILE A 176 -2.01 -0.43 8.87
C ILE A 176 -2.21 0.37 10.16
N LYS A 177 -2.91 -0.15 11.18
CA LYS A 177 -3.04 0.57 12.46
C LYS A 177 -1.68 0.70 13.15
N VAL A 178 -0.87 -0.36 13.12
CA VAL A 178 0.47 -0.38 13.71
C VAL A 178 1.36 0.68 13.06
N ILE A 179 1.50 0.68 11.73
CA ILE A 179 2.39 1.62 11.04
C ILE A 179 1.93 3.09 11.21
N LEU A 180 0.62 3.35 11.22
CA LEU A 180 0.09 4.69 11.47
C LEU A 180 0.33 5.14 12.92
N ALA A 181 0.27 4.22 13.89
CA ALA A 181 0.59 4.50 15.29
C ALA A 181 2.09 4.78 15.48
N GLU A 182 2.97 4.01 14.84
CA GLU A 182 4.42 4.26 14.83
C GLU A 182 4.74 5.67 14.35
N TYR A 183 4.14 6.09 13.22
CA TYR A 183 4.37 7.42 12.67
C TYR A 183 3.83 8.54 13.57
N ARG A 184 2.63 8.37 14.15
CA ARG A 184 2.09 9.33 15.13
C ARG A 184 3.01 9.50 16.34
N LEU A 185 3.60 8.42 16.84
CA LEU A 185 4.54 8.46 17.96
C LEU A 185 5.86 9.16 17.58
N ALA A 186 6.40 8.87 16.39
CA ALA A 186 7.60 9.52 15.89
C ALA A 186 7.40 11.05 15.74
N LEU A 187 6.28 11.48 15.17
CA LEU A 187 5.92 12.89 15.05
C LEU A 187 5.80 13.60 16.40
N LYS A 188 5.21 12.95 17.41
CA LYS A 188 5.10 13.52 18.76
C LYS A 188 6.48 13.73 19.40
N LYS A 189 7.38 12.75 19.29
CA LYS A 189 8.75 12.85 19.80
C LYS A 189 9.50 13.99 19.12
N TYR A 190 9.43 14.06 17.79
CA TYR A 190 10.08 15.12 17.01
C TYR A 190 9.63 16.54 17.40
N LYS A 191 8.34 16.73 17.69
CA LYS A 191 7.82 18.03 18.14
C LYS A 191 8.29 18.37 19.56
N ALA A 192 8.30 17.39 20.46
CA ALA A 192 8.79 17.59 21.83
C ALA A 192 10.28 17.99 21.86
N ASP A 193 11.12 17.38 21.02
CA ASP A 193 12.55 17.68 20.96
C ASP A 193 12.87 19.08 20.39
N ARG A 194 11.91 19.72 19.71
CA ARG A 194 12.05 21.07 19.14
C ARG A 194 11.60 22.20 20.07
N GLU A 195 10.89 21.88 21.14
CA GLU A 195 10.38 22.85 22.13
C GLU A 195 11.31 23.00 23.35
N ILE A 196 12.51 22.39 23.30
CA ILE A 196 13.56 22.41 24.34
C ILE A 196 14.76 23.20 23.81
#